data_AF-A0A935D3E4-F1
#
_entry.id   AF-A0A935D3E4-F1
#
_cell.length_a   1.000
_cell.length_b   1.000
_cell.length_c   1.000
_cell.angle_alpha   90.00
_cell.angle_beta   90.00
_cell.angle_gamma   90.00
#
_symmetry.space_group_name_H-M   'P 1'
#
loop_
_entity.id
_entity.type
_entity.pdbx_description
1 polymer ?
#
loop_
_entity_poly.entity_id
_entity_poly.type
_entity_poly.pdbx_seq_one_letter_code
_entity_poly.pdbx_strand_id
1 'polypeptide(L)'
;MAAKKKKTPANTTSKTGSQPRSPARSTAARAPTRKAAAAPPQGLSSADEALLASYPPEFDRLPDQSVPRILTMAREVLAAGKQAITALAAHTRVGKADLERLEADAALLARCEDIWGRARDVRVDSKDIAEGEALKSDALAALDYWLEADAEVAARVSKVREGTGIADLADDLEKLADLLDENAAALKKADLAKGAAARMRALAESLASGLAGRRSDVSSRALLTKRNLAFYGLVAKMDAVCAAGRYAFRKEPRKAKLFASVATRKRVQRKSRAPKKSGPATPDA
;
A
#
# COMPACT_ATOMS: atom_id res chain seq x y z
N MET A 1 30.36 -45.04 34.40
CA MET A 1 31.61 -44.45 34.90
C MET A 1 32.78 -45.03 34.10
N ALA A 2 33.37 -44.25 33.19
CA ALA A 2 34.57 -44.65 32.47
C ALA A 2 35.43 -43.40 32.24
N ALA A 3 36.55 -43.34 32.97
CA ALA A 3 37.51 -42.25 32.94
C ALA A 3 38.40 -42.36 31.70
N LYS A 4 38.63 -41.23 31.00
CA LYS A 4 39.75 -41.11 30.06
C LYS A 4 40.56 -39.85 30.32
N LYS A 5 41.88 -40.10 30.35
CA LYS A 5 42.97 -39.31 30.88
C LYS A 5 43.35 -38.13 29.98
N LYS A 6 43.74 -37.02 30.62
CA LYS A 6 44.59 -35.96 30.08
C LYS A 6 45.95 -36.50 29.62
N LYS A 7 46.48 -35.96 28.51
CA LYS A 7 47.92 -35.75 28.33
C LYS A 7 48.19 -34.70 27.23
N THR A 8 48.69 -33.54 27.66
CA THR A 8 49.53 -32.60 26.89
C THR A 8 50.99 -32.94 27.20
N PRO A 9 51.96 -32.74 26.28
CA PRO A 9 52.73 -31.47 26.18
C PRO A 9 53.05 -31.08 24.70
N ALA A 10 53.09 -29.81 24.29
CA ALA A 10 54.16 -28.79 24.41
C ALA A 10 55.53 -29.19 23.81
N ASN A 11 55.95 -28.58 22.68
CA ASN A 11 57.16 -27.72 22.56
C ASN A 11 57.43 -27.23 21.11
N THR A 12 57.43 -25.91 20.93
CA THR A 12 58.53 -25.04 20.42
C THR A 12 59.31 -25.40 19.15
N THR A 13 59.23 -24.55 18.11
CA THR A 13 60.32 -23.59 17.74
C THR A 13 59.98 -22.77 16.49
N SER A 14 60.44 -21.54 16.55
CA SER A 14 60.45 -20.42 15.61
C SER A 14 61.11 -20.70 14.25
N LYS A 15 60.61 -20.07 13.18
CA LYS A 15 61.51 -19.46 12.18
C LYS A 15 60.88 -18.28 11.43
N THR A 16 61.55 -17.16 11.61
CA THR A 16 61.45 -15.86 10.95
C THR A 16 61.63 -16.00 9.44
N GLY A 17 60.75 -15.37 8.67
CA GLY A 17 60.86 -15.25 7.22
C GLY A 17 60.22 -13.94 6.76
N SER A 18 61.04 -12.89 6.69
CA SER A 18 60.72 -11.64 6.00
C SER A 18 60.34 -11.90 4.55
N GLN A 19 59.21 -11.37 4.11
CA GLN A 19 58.94 -11.17 2.69
C GLN A 19 58.29 -9.80 2.42
N PRO A 20 58.51 -9.26 1.21
CA PRO A 20 58.51 -7.82 0.95
C PRO A 20 57.10 -7.29 0.70
N ARG A 21 56.92 -6.03 1.12
CA ARG A 21 55.77 -5.20 0.78
C ARG A 21 55.67 -5.04 -0.74
N SER A 22 54.51 -5.38 -1.28
CA SER A 22 54.08 -4.99 -2.62
C SER A 22 52.73 -4.26 -2.54
N PRO A 23 52.44 -3.38 -3.51
CA PRO A 23 51.78 -2.11 -3.25
C PRO A 23 50.25 -2.15 -3.35
N ALA A 24 49.66 -1.12 -2.76
CA ALA A 24 48.26 -0.75 -2.71
C ALA A 24 47.42 -1.23 -3.90
N ARG A 25 46.52 -2.19 -3.62
CA ARG A 25 45.41 -2.54 -4.50
C ARG A 25 44.33 -1.48 -4.33
N SER A 26 44.34 -0.51 -5.24
CA SER A 26 43.26 0.45 -5.47
C SER A 26 41.91 -0.28 -5.53
N THR A 27 41.09 -0.10 -4.50
CA THR A 27 39.67 -0.45 -4.51
C THR A 27 38.94 0.63 -5.30
N ALA A 28 38.92 0.48 -6.63
CA ALA A 28 38.01 1.22 -7.48
C ALA A 28 36.58 0.90 -7.04
N ALA A 29 35.96 1.86 -6.35
CA ALA A 29 34.56 1.84 -5.97
C ALA A 29 33.73 1.63 -7.24
N ARG A 30 33.13 0.44 -7.34
CA ARG A 30 32.19 0.10 -8.40
C ARG A 30 30.97 0.99 -8.21
N ALA A 31 30.84 2.00 -9.05
CA ALA A 31 29.71 2.92 -9.06
C ALA A 31 28.39 2.13 -9.08
N PRO A 32 27.38 2.51 -8.28
CA PRO A 32 26.09 1.86 -8.30
C PRO A 32 25.50 2.02 -9.71
N THR A 33 25.31 0.89 -10.38
CA THR A 33 24.56 0.81 -11.64
C THR A 33 23.20 1.45 -11.40
N ARG A 34 22.97 2.62 -11.99
CA ARG A 34 21.68 3.30 -12.04
C ARG A 34 20.65 2.27 -12.51
N LYS A 35 19.75 1.87 -11.59
CA LYS A 35 18.53 1.15 -11.91
C LYS A 35 17.87 1.90 -13.08
N ALA A 36 17.70 1.21 -14.20
CA ALA A 36 17.01 1.75 -15.36
C ALA A 36 15.69 2.38 -14.89
N ALA A 37 15.50 3.65 -15.22
CA ALA A 37 14.26 4.36 -14.97
C ALA A 37 13.11 3.51 -15.52
N ALA A 38 12.13 3.20 -14.67
CA ALA A 38 10.94 2.46 -15.07
C ALA A 38 10.33 3.16 -16.29
N ALA A 39 10.07 2.41 -17.36
CA ALA A 39 9.42 2.92 -18.55
C ALA A 39 8.14 3.68 -18.16
N PRO A 40 7.79 4.77 -18.87
CA PRO A 40 6.58 5.51 -18.59
C PRO A 40 5.38 4.56 -18.60
N PRO A 41 4.44 4.72 -17.66
CA PRO A 41 3.33 3.80 -17.50
C PRO A 41 2.50 3.79 -18.79
N GLN A 42 2.49 2.64 -19.46
CA GLN A 42 1.66 2.44 -20.64
C GLN A 42 0.19 2.60 -20.22
N GLY A 43 -0.56 3.41 -20.96
CA GLY A 43 -2.01 3.51 -20.79
C GLY A 43 -2.72 2.17 -21.00
N LEU A 44 -4.04 2.15 -20.88
CA LEU A 44 -4.81 0.94 -21.21
C LEU A 44 -4.60 0.57 -22.67
N SER A 45 -4.36 -0.71 -22.93
CA SER A 45 -4.28 -1.21 -24.31
C SER A 45 -5.65 -1.20 -24.98
N SER A 46 -5.70 -1.18 -26.31
CA SER A 46 -6.98 -1.27 -27.05
C SER A 46 -7.77 -2.54 -26.70
N ALA A 47 -7.07 -3.63 -26.38
CA ALA A 47 -7.68 -4.89 -25.93
C ALA A 47 -8.32 -4.74 -24.53
N ASP A 48 -7.68 -4.01 -23.62
CA ASP A 48 -8.26 -3.70 -22.31
C ASP A 48 -9.51 -2.83 -22.46
N GLU A 49 -9.49 -1.84 -23.34
CA GLU A 49 -10.65 -0.98 -23.59
C GLU A 49 -11.82 -1.74 -24.19
N ALA A 50 -11.57 -2.61 -25.17
CA ALA A 50 -12.61 -3.47 -25.74
C ALA A 50 -13.20 -4.44 -24.71
N LEU A 51 -12.36 -4.99 -23.82
CA LEU A 51 -12.83 -5.82 -22.72
C LEU A 51 -13.72 -5.02 -21.76
N LEU A 52 -13.30 -3.83 -21.33
CA LEU A 52 -14.09 -3.01 -20.42
C LEU A 52 -15.43 -2.61 -21.05
N ALA A 53 -15.45 -2.29 -22.33
CA ALA A 53 -16.67 -1.99 -23.08
C ALA A 53 -17.62 -3.20 -23.21
N SER A 54 -17.09 -4.43 -23.11
CA SER A 54 -17.90 -5.65 -23.11
C SER A 54 -18.58 -5.96 -21.76
N TYR A 55 -18.15 -5.29 -20.68
CA TYR A 55 -18.77 -5.52 -19.38
C TYR A 55 -20.15 -4.85 -19.31
N PRO A 56 -21.08 -5.42 -18.52
CA PRO A 56 -22.40 -4.85 -18.37
C PRO A 56 -22.38 -3.43 -17.77
N PRO A 57 -23.26 -2.51 -18.22
CA PRO A 57 -23.27 -1.13 -17.75
C PRO A 57 -23.56 -1.00 -16.25
N GLU A 58 -24.27 -1.96 -15.64
CA GLU A 58 -24.51 -2.02 -14.19
C GLU A 58 -23.23 -2.16 -13.34
N PHE A 59 -22.10 -2.47 -13.97
CA PHE A 59 -20.80 -2.49 -13.31
C PHE A 59 -20.21 -1.08 -13.12
N ASP A 60 -20.73 -0.03 -13.79
CA ASP A 60 -20.36 1.35 -13.46
C ASP A 60 -21.10 1.86 -12.22
N ARG A 61 -20.78 1.25 -11.09
CA ARG A 61 -21.19 1.69 -9.75
C ARG A 61 -19.98 1.77 -8.83
N LEU A 62 -20.12 2.48 -7.72
CA LEU A 62 -19.02 2.62 -6.78
C LEU A 62 -18.67 1.25 -6.15
N PRO A 63 -17.38 0.87 -6.09
CA PRO A 63 -16.93 -0.35 -5.46
C PRO A 63 -17.45 -0.48 -4.03
N ASP A 64 -17.97 -1.66 -3.69
CA ASP A 64 -18.50 -1.94 -2.36
C ASP A 64 -17.42 -2.37 -1.35
N GLN A 65 -16.17 -2.47 -1.82
CA GLN A 65 -14.95 -2.80 -1.10
C GLN A 65 -13.76 -2.06 -1.71
N SER A 66 -12.70 -1.86 -0.92
CA SER A 66 -11.45 -1.26 -1.39
C SER A 66 -10.78 -2.12 -2.46
N VAL A 67 -10.24 -1.50 -3.52
CA VAL A 67 -9.51 -2.18 -4.60
C VAL A 67 -8.34 -3.03 -4.09
N PRO A 68 -7.46 -2.58 -3.16
CA PRO A 68 -6.36 -3.39 -2.65
C PRO A 68 -6.81 -4.72 -2.01
N ARG A 69 -7.96 -4.68 -1.34
CA ARG A 69 -8.56 -5.86 -0.73
C ARG A 69 -9.05 -6.86 -1.77
N ILE A 70 -9.75 -6.40 -2.81
CA ILE A 70 -10.20 -7.29 -3.90
C ILE A 70 -9.01 -7.89 -4.65
N LEU A 71 -7.94 -7.12 -4.90
CA LEU A 71 -6.71 -7.65 -5.49
C LEU A 71 -6.05 -8.72 -4.62
N THR A 72 -6.03 -8.52 -3.30
CA THR A 72 -5.52 -9.53 -2.34
C THR A 72 -6.36 -10.81 -2.40
N MET A 73 -7.69 -10.67 -2.39
CA MET A 73 -8.59 -11.81 -2.49
C MET A 73 -8.47 -12.55 -3.83
N ALA A 74 -8.27 -11.82 -4.94
CA ALA A 74 -8.04 -12.42 -6.24
C ALA A 74 -6.75 -13.26 -6.23
N ARG A 75 -5.66 -12.79 -5.60
CA ARG A 75 -4.42 -13.57 -5.43
C ARG A 75 -4.63 -14.83 -4.60
N GLU A 76 -5.39 -14.76 -3.52
CA GLU A 76 -5.72 -15.94 -2.70
C GLU A 76 -6.51 -16.98 -3.50
N VAL A 77 -7.52 -16.54 -4.27
CA VAL A 77 -8.33 -17.42 -5.12
C VAL A 77 -7.50 -18.01 -6.25
N LEU A 78 -6.60 -17.22 -6.86
CA LEU A 78 -5.65 -17.71 -7.86
C LEU A 78 -4.70 -18.75 -7.29
N ALA A 79 -4.14 -18.53 -6.10
CA ALA A 79 -3.25 -19.48 -5.44
C ALA A 79 -3.96 -20.81 -5.16
N ALA A 80 -5.18 -20.74 -4.58
CA ALA A 80 -6.01 -21.92 -4.34
C ALA A 80 -6.40 -22.63 -5.65
N GLY A 81 -6.77 -21.87 -6.67
CA GLY A 81 -7.14 -22.39 -7.99
C GLY A 81 -5.99 -23.11 -8.69
N LYS A 82 -4.78 -22.51 -8.67
CA LYS A 82 -3.57 -23.11 -9.27
C LYS A 82 -3.19 -24.42 -8.57
N GLN A 83 -3.27 -24.48 -7.24
CA GLN A 83 -3.05 -25.72 -6.49
C GLN A 83 -4.10 -26.80 -6.77
N ALA A 84 -5.33 -26.38 -7.11
CA ALA A 84 -6.47 -27.26 -7.32
C ALA A 84 -6.79 -27.54 -8.80
N ILE A 85 -5.93 -27.12 -9.75
CA ILE A 85 -6.31 -27.03 -11.16
C ILE A 85 -6.77 -28.36 -11.75
N THR A 86 -6.13 -29.47 -11.40
CA THR A 86 -6.51 -30.80 -11.87
C THR A 86 -7.92 -31.18 -11.42
N ALA A 87 -8.28 -30.90 -10.17
CA ALA A 87 -9.60 -31.20 -9.62
C ALA A 87 -10.67 -30.25 -10.18
N LEU A 88 -10.33 -28.97 -10.39
CA LEU A 88 -11.23 -27.99 -11.01
C LEU A 88 -11.55 -28.40 -12.46
N ALA A 89 -10.53 -28.74 -13.25
CA ALA A 89 -10.71 -29.15 -14.64
C ALA A 89 -11.46 -30.50 -14.77
N ALA A 90 -11.29 -31.41 -13.81
CA ALA A 90 -11.96 -32.71 -13.83
C ALA A 90 -13.45 -32.63 -13.45
N HIS A 91 -13.86 -31.64 -12.65
CA HIS A 91 -15.19 -31.62 -12.02
C HIS A 91 -16.02 -30.37 -12.31
N THR A 92 -15.46 -29.41 -13.04
CA THR A 92 -16.10 -28.13 -13.31
C THR A 92 -15.76 -27.64 -14.71
N ARG A 93 -16.34 -26.51 -15.11
CA ARG A 93 -16.01 -25.82 -16.37
C ARG A 93 -14.79 -24.89 -16.26
N VAL A 94 -14.23 -24.74 -15.05
CA VAL A 94 -13.09 -23.85 -14.79
C VAL A 94 -11.79 -24.60 -15.04
N GLY A 95 -11.01 -24.13 -16.01
CA GLY A 95 -9.72 -24.66 -16.38
C GLY A 95 -8.57 -23.65 -16.24
N LYS A 96 -7.42 -24.00 -16.83
CA LYS A 96 -6.19 -23.19 -16.71
C LYS A 96 -6.38 -21.81 -17.35
N ALA A 97 -7.06 -21.76 -18.50
CA ALA A 97 -7.36 -20.52 -19.21
C ALA A 97 -8.21 -19.54 -18.37
N ASP A 98 -9.15 -20.04 -17.55
CA ASP A 98 -9.95 -19.19 -16.68
C ASP A 98 -9.11 -18.56 -15.55
N LEU A 99 -8.14 -19.30 -15.00
CA LEU A 99 -7.23 -18.78 -13.99
C LEU A 99 -6.25 -17.76 -14.58
N GLU A 100 -5.69 -18.04 -15.76
CA GLU A 100 -4.87 -17.07 -16.50
C GLU A 100 -5.67 -15.80 -16.81
N ARG A 101 -6.95 -15.96 -17.17
CA ARG A 101 -7.82 -14.81 -17.40
C ARG A 101 -8.15 -14.05 -16.13
N LEU A 102 -8.37 -14.71 -15.00
CA LEU A 102 -8.57 -14.07 -13.70
C LEU A 102 -7.33 -13.26 -13.28
N GLU A 103 -6.13 -13.78 -13.55
CA GLU A 103 -4.87 -13.09 -13.31
C GLU A 103 -4.70 -11.85 -14.20
N ALA A 104 -5.04 -11.96 -15.49
CA ALA A 104 -5.06 -10.82 -16.41
C ALA A 104 -6.04 -9.72 -15.99
N ASP A 105 -7.26 -10.10 -15.59
CA ASP A 105 -8.27 -9.14 -15.11
C ASP A 105 -7.86 -8.48 -13.78
N ALA A 106 -7.15 -9.20 -12.90
CA ALA A 106 -6.58 -8.60 -11.68
C ALA A 106 -5.48 -7.57 -12.00
N ALA A 107 -4.63 -7.86 -12.99
CA ALA A 107 -3.64 -6.90 -13.47
C ALA A 107 -4.29 -5.68 -14.14
N LEU A 108 -5.39 -5.88 -14.88
CA LEU A 108 -6.17 -4.79 -15.46
C LEU A 108 -6.74 -3.86 -14.39
N LEU A 109 -7.39 -4.40 -13.35
CA LEU A 109 -7.90 -3.58 -12.25
C LEU A 109 -6.77 -2.78 -11.58
N ALA A 110 -5.61 -3.38 -11.34
CA ALA A 110 -4.47 -2.68 -10.78
C ALA A 110 -3.99 -1.51 -11.67
N ARG A 111 -3.94 -1.70 -13.00
CA ARG A 111 -3.61 -0.62 -13.95
C ARG A 111 -4.67 0.49 -13.95
N CYS A 112 -5.95 0.13 -13.97
CA CYS A 112 -7.04 1.12 -13.91
C CYS A 112 -6.98 1.95 -12.62
N GLU A 113 -6.68 1.33 -11.47
CA GLU A 113 -6.53 2.02 -10.20
C GLU A 113 -5.32 2.96 -10.20
N ASP A 114 -4.18 2.53 -10.74
CA ASP A 114 -2.97 3.36 -10.86
C ASP A 114 -3.17 4.54 -11.83
N ILE A 115 -3.80 4.33 -12.99
CA ILE A 115 -4.14 5.40 -13.93
C ILE A 115 -5.14 6.38 -13.31
N TRP A 116 -6.18 5.87 -12.64
CA TRP A 116 -7.15 6.72 -11.96
C TRP A 116 -6.51 7.50 -10.80
N GLY A 117 -5.67 6.85 -10.00
CA GLY A 117 -4.91 7.48 -8.92
C GLY A 117 -4.02 8.59 -9.44
N ARG A 118 -3.20 8.33 -10.47
CA ARG A 118 -2.40 9.36 -11.12
C ARG A 118 -3.26 10.50 -11.67
N ALA A 119 -4.29 10.22 -12.45
CA ALA A 119 -5.14 11.28 -13.00
C ALA A 119 -5.81 12.13 -11.91
N ARG A 120 -6.15 11.52 -10.77
CA ARG A 120 -6.69 12.19 -9.59
C ARG A 120 -5.64 13.07 -8.88
N ASP A 121 -4.36 12.75 -9.04
CA ASP A 121 -3.25 13.38 -8.33
C ASP A 121 -2.43 14.34 -9.25
N VAL A 122 -2.56 14.26 -10.58
CA VAL A 122 -1.77 14.99 -11.62
C VAL A 122 -2.01 16.50 -11.67
N ARG A 123 -3.12 17.03 -11.13
CA ARG A 123 -3.37 18.50 -11.12
C ARG A 123 -2.68 19.25 -10.00
N VAL A 124 -1.98 18.54 -9.14
CA VAL A 124 -1.14 19.13 -8.12
C VAL A 124 0.28 19.11 -8.65
N ASP A 125 0.92 20.28 -8.73
CA ASP A 125 2.29 20.35 -9.23
C ASP A 125 3.18 19.47 -8.35
N SER A 126 3.90 18.54 -8.98
CA SER A 126 4.89 17.71 -8.30
C SER A 126 5.91 18.51 -7.49
N LYS A 127 6.17 19.77 -7.89
CA LYS A 127 7.00 20.72 -7.14
C LYS A 127 6.33 21.17 -5.85
N ASP A 128 5.03 21.49 -5.89
CA ASP A 128 4.27 21.89 -4.70
C ASP A 128 4.19 20.73 -3.70
N ILE A 129 4.05 19.49 -4.18
CA ILE A 129 4.10 18.29 -3.33
C ILE A 129 5.49 18.14 -2.69
N ALA A 130 6.55 18.21 -3.49
CA ALA A 130 7.92 18.05 -2.99
C ALA A 130 8.30 19.15 -1.99
N GLU A 131 7.89 20.39 -2.26
CA GLU A 131 8.08 21.52 -1.36
C GLU A 131 7.27 21.36 -0.08
N GLY A 132 6.01 20.93 -0.18
CA GLY A 132 5.16 20.65 0.97
C GLY A 132 5.74 19.57 1.89
N GLU A 133 6.21 18.45 1.33
CA GLU A 133 6.86 17.38 2.09
C GLU A 133 8.16 17.86 2.77
N ALA A 134 8.95 18.69 2.08
CA ALA A 134 10.17 19.27 2.67
C ALA A 134 9.83 20.18 3.85
N LEU A 135 8.88 21.11 3.68
CA LEU A 135 8.43 21.99 4.76
C LEU A 135 7.81 21.22 5.92
N LYS A 136 7.01 20.18 5.65
CA LYS A 136 6.46 19.28 6.67
C LYS A 136 7.60 18.64 7.47
N SER A 137 8.61 18.09 6.80
CA SER A 137 9.77 17.46 7.45
C SER A 137 10.51 18.45 8.35
N ASP A 138 10.80 19.66 7.87
CA ASP A 138 11.55 20.67 8.61
C ASP A 138 10.77 21.17 9.83
N ALA A 139 9.45 21.41 9.69
CA ALA A 139 8.61 21.84 10.80
C ALA A 139 8.46 20.76 11.86
N LEU A 140 8.27 19.49 11.46
CA LEU A 140 8.21 18.38 12.42
C LEU A 140 9.52 18.27 13.20
N ALA A 141 10.67 18.35 12.54
CA ALA A 141 11.98 18.32 13.19
C ALA A 141 12.18 19.49 14.16
N ALA A 142 11.75 20.70 13.78
CA ALA A 142 11.84 21.88 14.64
C ALA A 142 10.92 21.78 15.87
N LEU A 143 9.67 21.36 15.68
CA LEU A 143 8.70 21.17 16.76
C LEU A 143 9.16 20.09 17.73
N ASP A 144 9.62 18.94 17.23
CA ASP A 144 10.10 17.85 18.08
C ASP A 144 11.31 18.26 18.93
N TYR A 145 12.25 19.03 18.36
CA TYR A 145 13.47 19.41 19.07
C TYR A 145 13.24 20.53 20.08
N TRP A 146 12.54 21.60 19.69
CA TRP A 146 12.40 22.80 20.52
C TRP A 146 11.23 22.71 21.52
N LEU A 147 10.25 21.83 21.26
CA LEU A 147 9.04 21.68 22.08
C LEU A 147 8.87 20.25 22.61
N GLU A 148 9.96 19.47 22.72
CA GLU A 148 9.92 18.08 23.21
C GLU A 148 9.21 17.95 24.56
N ALA A 149 9.37 18.94 25.44
CA ALA A 149 8.79 18.95 26.78
C ALA A 149 7.28 19.26 26.80
N ASP A 150 6.70 19.73 25.69
CA ASP A 150 5.29 20.02 25.58
C ASP A 150 4.52 18.80 25.05
N ALA A 151 3.85 18.11 25.98
CA ALA A 151 3.10 16.90 25.67
C ALA A 151 1.91 17.15 24.72
N GLU A 152 1.33 18.35 24.69
CA GLU A 152 0.22 18.69 23.82
C GLU A 152 0.70 18.86 22.37
N VAL A 153 1.82 19.58 22.19
CA VAL A 153 2.46 19.73 20.88
C VAL A 153 2.92 18.38 20.35
N ALA A 154 3.56 17.56 21.17
CA ALA A 154 3.99 16.21 20.79
C ALA A 154 2.81 15.33 20.33
N ALA A 155 1.66 15.41 21.00
CA ALA A 155 0.46 14.68 20.60
C ALA A 155 -0.12 15.15 19.26
N ARG A 156 -0.10 16.47 18.98
CA ARG A 156 -0.53 17.02 17.68
C ARG A 156 0.43 16.62 16.56
N VAL A 157 1.74 16.70 16.80
CA VAL A 157 2.79 16.26 15.87
C VAL A 157 2.68 14.77 15.55
N SER A 158 2.42 13.93 16.54
CA SER A 158 2.22 12.49 16.32
C SER A 158 1.05 12.20 15.35
N LYS A 159 -0.07 12.93 15.47
CA LYS A 159 -1.23 12.75 14.58
C LYS A 159 -0.91 13.13 13.13
N VAL A 160 -0.11 14.17 12.92
CA VAL A 160 0.33 14.63 11.58
C VAL A 160 1.23 13.60 10.88
N ARG A 161 1.93 12.74 11.63
CA ARG A 161 2.80 11.69 11.07
C ARG A 161 2.03 10.48 10.53
N GLU A 162 0.78 10.27 10.94
CA GLU A 162 -0.01 9.08 10.58
C GLU A 162 -0.68 9.19 9.20
N GLY A 163 -0.82 10.40 8.66
CA GLY A 163 -1.44 10.67 7.36
C GLY A 163 -0.53 10.40 6.17
N THR A 164 -1.11 9.92 5.06
CA THR A 164 -0.39 9.71 3.78
C THR A 164 -1.26 10.12 2.60
N GLY A 165 -0.74 10.99 1.74
CA GLY A 165 -1.40 11.42 0.49
C GLY A 165 -1.55 12.93 0.42
N ILE A 166 -1.94 13.45 -0.75
CA ILE A 166 -1.94 14.90 -0.99
C ILE A 166 -3.02 15.64 -0.18
N ALA A 167 -4.17 14.98 0.08
CA ALA A 167 -5.21 15.55 0.94
C ALA A 167 -4.72 15.65 2.39
N ASP A 168 -4.12 14.57 2.91
CA ASP A 168 -3.52 14.56 4.24
C ASP A 168 -2.38 15.59 4.33
N LEU A 169 -1.54 15.69 3.30
CA LEU A 169 -0.46 16.70 3.22
C LEU A 169 -1.00 18.13 3.29
N ALA A 170 -2.10 18.45 2.60
CA ALA A 170 -2.72 19.78 2.67
C ALA A 170 -3.20 20.11 4.09
N ASP A 171 -3.95 19.19 4.70
CA ASP A 171 -4.43 19.33 6.08
C ASP A 171 -3.28 19.40 7.10
N ASP A 172 -2.21 18.62 6.88
CA ASP A 172 -1.04 18.58 7.74
C ASP A 172 -0.25 19.89 7.69
N LEU A 173 -0.08 20.47 6.49
CA LEU A 173 0.59 21.77 6.32
C LEU A 173 -0.17 22.90 7.02
N GLU A 174 -1.50 22.90 6.99
CA GLU A 174 -2.33 23.86 7.71
C GLU A 174 -2.15 23.73 9.23
N LYS A 175 -2.28 22.51 9.77
CA LYS A 175 -2.09 22.23 11.20
C LYS A 175 -0.68 22.57 11.70
N LEU A 176 0.33 22.30 10.89
CA LEU A 176 1.72 22.63 11.22
C LEU A 176 1.95 24.14 11.17
N ALA A 177 1.40 24.85 10.20
CA ALA A 177 1.48 26.31 10.15
C ALA A 177 0.88 26.96 11.40
N ASP A 178 -0.27 26.46 11.87
CA ASP A 178 -0.89 26.93 13.11
C ASP A 178 0.00 26.64 14.33
N LEU A 179 0.57 25.43 14.43
CA LEU A 179 1.51 25.08 15.51
C LEU A 179 2.77 25.96 15.51
N LEU A 180 3.31 26.29 14.33
CA LEU A 180 4.47 27.16 14.20
C LEU A 180 4.16 28.58 14.67
N ASP A 181 2.98 29.11 14.36
CA ASP A 181 2.57 30.45 14.79
C ASP A 181 2.24 30.51 16.28
N GLU A 182 1.52 29.52 16.81
CA GLU A 182 1.22 29.36 18.24
C GLU A 182 2.52 29.34 19.09
N ASN A 183 3.58 28.74 18.56
CA ASN A 183 4.85 28.53 19.26
C ASN A 183 6.01 29.38 18.72
N ALA A 184 5.71 30.47 17.99
CA ALA A 184 6.72 31.28 17.30
C ALA A 184 7.81 31.82 18.25
N ALA A 185 7.46 32.12 19.50
CA ALA A 185 8.42 32.60 20.51
C ALA A 185 9.47 31.55 20.88
N ALA A 186 9.06 30.28 21.05
CA ALA A 186 9.94 29.17 21.38
C ALA A 186 10.81 28.75 20.19
N LEU A 187 10.28 28.89 18.97
CA LEU A 187 10.93 28.53 17.72
C LEU A 187 11.84 29.63 17.15
N LYS A 188 12.07 30.73 17.87
CA LYS A 188 12.88 31.86 17.38
C LYS A 188 14.31 31.49 16.96
N LYS A 189 14.86 30.41 17.53
CA LYS A 189 16.20 29.87 17.22
C LYS A 189 16.17 28.66 16.28
N ALA A 190 14.99 28.20 15.86
CA ALA A 190 14.85 27.10 14.93
C ALA A 190 15.32 27.52 13.53
N ASP A 191 15.98 26.60 12.83
CA ASP A 191 16.41 26.80 11.45
C ASP A 191 15.23 26.52 10.50
N LEU A 192 14.24 27.41 10.53
CA LEU A 192 13.08 27.37 9.65
C LEU A 192 13.19 28.48 8.60
N ALA A 193 12.74 28.18 7.38
CA ALA A 193 12.66 29.18 6.32
C ALA A 193 11.81 30.38 6.78
N LYS A 194 12.26 31.60 6.45
CA LYS A 194 11.54 32.82 6.81
C LYS A 194 10.14 32.80 6.18
N GLY A 195 9.11 32.88 7.02
CA GLY A 195 7.72 32.80 6.58
C GLY A 195 7.24 31.38 6.27
N ALA A 196 7.88 30.34 6.82
CA ALA A 196 7.49 28.94 6.64
C ALA A 196 5.99 28.70 6.86
N ALA A 197 5.41 29.19 7.96
CA ALA A 197 3.98 29.04 8.24
C ALA A 197 3.08 29.65 7.15
N ALA A 198 3.42 30.85 6.66
CA ALA A 198 2.69 31.48 5.57
C ALA A 198 2.82 30.69 4.25
N ARG A 199 4.02 30.16 3.96
CA ARG A 199 4.26 29.34 2.77
C ARG A 199 3.53 28.01 2.85
N MET A 200 3.50 27.38 4.02
CA MET A 200 2.74 26.15 4.27
C MET A 200 1.25 26.34 4.01
N ARG A 201 0.65 27.44 4.49
CA ARG A 201 -0.77 27.75 4.21
C ARG A 201 -1.03 27.99 2.73
N ALA A 202 -0.17 28.74 2.06
CA ALA A 202 -0.30 28.99 0.62
C ALA A 202 -0.20 27.68 -0.20
N LEU A 203 0.69 26.76 0.19
CA LEU A 203 0.76 25.43 -0.40
C LEU A 203 -0.47 24.60 -0.06
N ALA A 204 -0.91 24.56 1.20
CA ALA A 204 -2.13 23.85 1.60
C ALA A 204 -3.34 24.29 0.77
N GLU A 205 -3.51 25.60 0.55
CA GLU A 205 -4.56 26.17 -0.30
C GLU A 205 -4.38 25.79 -1.78
N SER A 206 -3.16 25.86 -2.32
CA SER A 206 -2.86 25.42 -3.71
C SER A 206 -3.19 23.94 -3.90
N LEU A 207 -2.73 23.09 -2.99
CA LEU A 207 -3.03 21.67 -2.94
C LEU A 207 -4.55 21.49 -2.89
N ALA A 208 -5.23 22.03 -1.88
CA ALA A 208 -6.68 21.91 -1.69
C ALA A 208 -7.50 22.42 -2.89
N SER A 209 -7.06 23.49 -3.55
CA SER A 209 -7.71 24.03 -4.76
C SER A 209 -7.54 23.10 -5.96
N GLY A 210 -6.34 22.55 -6.16
CA GLY A 210 -6.10 21.47 -7.13
C GLY A 210 -6.93 20.22 -6.84
N LEU A 211 -7.18 19.96 -5.55
CA LEU A 211 -8.08 18.91 -5.06
C LEU A 211 -9.58 19.26 -5.23
N ALA A 212 -9.99 20.53 -5.30
CA ALA A 212 -11.39 20.95 -5.36
C ALA A 212 -11.94 21.07 -6.80
N GLY A 213 -11.08 21.41 -7.78
CA GLY A 213 -11.40 21.38 -9.22
C GLY A 213 -11.78 20.01 -9.79
N ARG A 214 -11.89 18.99 -8.91
CA ARG A 214 -12.11 17.57 -9.16
C ARG A 214 -13.53 17.14 -9.52
N ARG A 215 -14.59 17.91 -9.17
CA ARG A 215 -15.98 17.38 -9.25
C ARG A 215 -16.60 17.40 -10.66
N SER A 216 -16.01 18.07 -11.65
CA SER A 216 -16.67 18.32 -12.95
C SER A 216 -15.96 17.77 -14.20
N ASP A 217 -14.83 17.05 -14.06
CA ASP A 217 -14.06 16.62 -15.24
C ASP A 217 -14.55 15.29 -15.83
N VAL A 218 -14.99 15.34 -17.09
CA VAL A 218 -15.44 14.20 -17.91
C VAL A 218 -14.35 13.13 -18.02
N SER A 219 -13.07 13.52 -18.09
CA SER A 219 -11.94 12.59 -18.16
C SER A 219 -11.77 11.77 -16.87
N SER A 220 -11.94 12.42 -15.71
CA SER A 220 -11.93 11.76 -14.40
C SER A 220 -13.11 10.81 -14.24
N ARG A 221 -14.29 11.17 -14.78
CA ARG A 221 -15.46 10.27 -14.77
C ARG A 221 -15.24 9.05 -15.67
N ALA A 222 -14.66 9.22 -16.85
CA ALA A 222 -14.36 8.10 -17.76
C ALA A 222 -13.35 7.11 -17.14
N LEU A 223 -12.30 7.61 -16.49
CA LEU A 223 -11.34 6.77 -15.77
C LEU A 223 -11.97 6.06 -14.57
N LEU A 224 -12.84 6.75 -13.83
CA LEU A 224 -13.61 6.17 -12.75
C LEU A 224 -14.52 5.04 -13.24
N THR A 225 -15.21 5.24 -14.37
CA THR A 225 -16.04 4.21 -15.01
C THR A 225 -15.19 3.00 -15.40
N LYS A 226 -14.05 3.19 -16.07
CA LYS A 226 -13.12 2.11 -16.44
C LYS A 226 -12.66 1.31 -15.22
N ARG A 227 -12.34 1.99 -14.10
CA ARG A 227 -11.98 1.34 -12.83
C ARG A 227 -13.15 0.52 -12.26
N ASN A 228 -14.35 1.08 -12.22
CA ASN A 228 -15.53 0.42 -11.68
C ASN A 228 -15.90 -0.84 -12.49
N LEU A 229 -15.86 -0.73 -13.83
CA LEU A 229 -16.07 -1.86 -14.74
C LEU A 229 -15.05 -2.98 -14.49
N ALA A 230 -13.76 -2.66 -14.40
CA ALA A 230 -12.70 -3.63 -14.09
C ALA A 230 -12.92 -4.30 -12.72
N PHE A 231 -13.37 -3.52 -11.72
CA PHE A 231 -13.61 -4.02 -10.36
C PHE A 231 -14.70 -5.09 -10.35
N TYR A 232 -15.88 -4.80 -10.90
CA TYR A 232 -16.98 -5.76 -10.88
C TYR A 232 -16.78 -6.91 -11.87
N GLY A 233 -16.07 -6.67 -12.99
CA GLY A 233 -15.61 -7.73 -13.89
C GLY A 233 -14.73 -8.77 -13.19
N LEU A 234 -13.76 -8.31 -12.39
CA LEU A 234 -12.91 -9.18 -11.59
C LEU A 234 -13.71 -9.92 -10.50
N VAL A 235 -14.59 -9.22 -9.78
CA VAL A 235 -15.43 -9.83 -8.73
C VAL A 235 -16.31 -10.93 -9.30
N ALA A 236 -16.97 -10.70 -10.43
CA ALA A 236 -17.84 -11.70 -11.06
C ALA A 236 -17.07 -12.99 -11.43
N LYS A 237 -15.87 -12.85 -12.01
CA LYS A 237 -15.02 -14.01 -12.34
C LYS A 237 -14.47 -14.72 -11.12
N MET A 238 -14.06 -13.97 -10.11
CA MET A 238 -13.62 -14.55 -8.85
C MET A 238 -14.75 -15.36 -8.19
N ASP A 239 -15.99 -14.85 -8.18
CA ASP A 239 -17.14 -15.55 -7.66
C ASP A 239 -17.46 -16.82 -8.46
N ALA A 240 -17.28 -16.82 -9.78
CA ALA A 240 -17.40 -18.01 -10.62
C ALA A 240 -16.36 -19.09 -10.27
N VAL A 241 -15.09 -18.70 -10.12
CA VAL A 241 -14.01 -19.62 -9.69
C VAL A 241 -14.27 -20.14 -8.27
N CYS A 242 -14.75 -19.29 -7.37
CA CYS A 242 -15.13 -19.70 -6.01
C CYS A 242 -16.31 -20.68 -6.00
N ALA A 243 -17.31 -20.47 -6.85
CA ALA A 243 -18.43 -21.40 -6.99
C ALA A 243 -17.96 -22.76 -7.53
N ALA A 244 -17.09 -22.76 -8.55
CA ALA A 244 -16.50 -23.98 -9.10
C ALA A 244 -15.68 -24.74 -8.04
N GLY A 245 -14.80 -24.06 -7.30
CA GLY A 245 -14.01 -24.69 -6.25
C GLY A 245 -14.87 -25.26 -5.11
N ARG A 246 -15.92 -24.55 -4.68
CA ARG A 246 -16.87 -25.09 -3.68
C ARG A 246 -17.57 -26.35 -4.18
N TYR A 247 -17.94 -26.39 -5.46
CA TYR A 247 -18.57 -27.57 -6.05
C TYR A 247 -17.60 -28.75 -6.18
N ALA A 248 -16.39 -28.51 -6.71
CA ALA A 248 -15.35 -29.51 -6.87
C ALA A 248 -14.98 -30.16 -5.52
N PHE A 249 -14.83 -29.34 -4.48
CA PHE A 249 -14.45 -29.79 -3.15
C PHE A 249 -15.63 -29.93 -2.17
N ARG A 250 -16.86 -30.14 -2.67
CA ARG A 250 -18.07 -30.22 -1.81
C ARG A 250 -18.00 -31.33 -0.76
N LYS A 251 -17.21 -32.38 -0.99
CA LYS A 251 -16.96 -33.48 -0.04
C LYS A 251 -15.76 -33.23 0.88
N GLU A 252 -14.99 -32.17 0.64
CA GLU A 252 -13.76 -31.83 1.36
C GLU A 252 -13.88 -30.41 1.95
N PRO A 253 -14.57 -30.24 3.11
CA PRO A 253 -14.95 -28.93 3.62
C PRO A 253 -13.75 -28.01 3.93
N ARG A 254 -12.58 -28.58 4.25
CA ARG A 254 -11.35 -27.80 4.46
C ARG A 254 -10.88 -27.12 3.16
N LYS A 255 -10.92 -27.82 2.02
CA LYS A 255 -10.56 -27.26 0.71
C LYS A 255 -11.65 -26.31 0.20
N ALA A 256 -12.93 -26.66 0.37
CA ALA A 256 -14.04 -25.80 -0.04
C ALA A 256 -14.02 -24.41 0.62
N LYS A 257 -13.51 -24.31 1.87
CA LYS A 257 -13.37 -23.03 2.58
C LYS A 257 -12.38 -22.05 1.91
N LEU A 258 -11.38 -22.56 1.19
CA LEU A 258 -10.44 -21.70 0.45
C LEU A 258 -11.14 -20.93 -0.68
N PHE A 259 -12.23 -21.50 -1.21
CA PHE A 259 -13.07 -20.93 -2.27
C PHE A 259 -14.29 -20.18 -1.72
N ALA A 260 -14.19 -19.57 -0.55
CA ALA A 260 -15.24 -18.71 -0.02
C ALA A 260 -15.41 -17.45 -0.89
N SER A 261 -16.62 -17.23 -1.40
CA SER A 261 -16.95 -16.06 -2.24
C SER A 261 -16.77 -14.73 -1.52
N VAL A 262 -16.72 -13.65 -2.29
CA VAL A 262 -16.59 -12.29 -1.74
C VAL A 262 -17.72 -11.97 -0.78
N ALA A 263 -18.96 -12.23 -1.21
CA ALA A 263 -20.16 -12.02 -0.40
C ALA A 263 -20.14 -12.87 0.90
N THR A 264 -19.65 -14.10 0.82
CA THR A 264 -19.55 -14.99 2.00
C THR A 264 -18.56 -14.44 3.01
N ARG A 265 -17.39 -13.99 2.56
CA ARG A 265 -16.37 -13.38 3.44
C ARG A 265 -16.85 -12.06 4.05
N LYS A 266 -17.58 -11.24 3.29
CA LYS A 266 -18.22 -10.00 3.79
C LYS A 266 -19.22 -10.29 4.93
N ARG A 267 -20.05 -11.33 4.79
CA ARG A 267 -21.02 -11.72 5.83
C ARG A 267 -20.34 -12.19 7.12
N VAL A 268 -19.24 -12.96 7.02
CA VAL A 268 -18.49 -13.43 8.19
C VAL A 268 -17.87 -12.27 8.96
N GLN A 269 -17.29 -11.28 8.28
CA GLN A 269 -16.71 -10.10 8.95
C GLN A 269 -17.76 -9.21 9.64
N ARG A 270 -18.95 -9.07 9.06
CA ARG A 270 -20.04 -8.34 9.75
C ARG A 270 -20.48 -9.06 11.02
N LYS A 271 -20.49 -10.40 11.02
CA LYS A 271 -20.88 -11.19 12.19
C LYS A 271 -19.84 -11.13 13.30
N SER A 272 -18.54 -11.05 12.97
CA SER A 272 -17.48 -10.89 13.98
C SER A 272 -17.39 -9.48 14.56
N ARG A 273 -17.94 -8.47 13.87
CA ARG A 273 -17.99 -7.06 14.33
C ARG A 273 -19.30 -6.70 15.05
N ALA A 274 -20.27 -7.60 15.15
CA ALA A 274 -21.48 -7.33 15.92
C ALA A 274 -21.11 -7.18 17.41
N PRO A 275 -21.52 -6.10 18.10
CA PRO A 275 -21.19 -5.89 19.50
C PRO A 275 -21.69 -7.09 20.30
N LYS A 276 -20.78 -7.74 21.00
CA LYS A 276 -21.08 -8.83 21.93
C LYS A 276 -21.97 -8.22 23.00
N LYS A 277 -23.28 -8.50 22.96
CA LYS A 277 -24.22 -8.05 24.00
C LYS A 277 -23.60 -8.40 25.35
N SER A 278 -23.17 -7.39 26.09
CA SER A 278 -22.80 -7.50 27.49
C SER A 278 -24.03 -8.09 28.20
N GLY A 279 -23.85 -9.25 28.83
CA GLY A 279 -24.91 -9.90 29.58
C GLY A 279 -25.47 -8.98 30.67
N PRO A 280 -26.72 -9.21 31.10
CA PRO A 280 -27.35 -8.37 32.12
C PRO A 280 -26.50 -8.44 33.40
N ALA A 281 -26.10 -7.27 33.90
CA ALA A 281 -25.49 -7.14 35.21
C ALA A 281 -26.49 -7.66 36.25
N THR A 282 -26.12 -8.72 36.95
CA THR A 282 -26.83 -9.21 38.13
C THR A 282 -26.84 -8.07 39.16
N PRO A 283 -28.00 -7.65 39.66
CA PRO A 283 -28.04 -6.74 40.80
C PRO A 283 -27.64 -7.53 42.05
N ASP A 284 -26.57 -7.10 42.72
CA ASP A 284 -26.23 -7.60 44.05
C ASP A 284 -27.36 -7.23 45.03
N ALA A 285 -27.79 -8.24 45.78
CA ALA A 285 -28.72 -8.14 46.90
C ALA A 285 -27.95 -8.23 48.21
#